data_AF-A0A970N736-F1
#
_entry.id   AF-A0A970N736-F1
#
_cell.length_a   1.000
_cell.length_b   1.000
_cell.length_c   1.000
_cell.angle_alpha   90.00
_cell.angle_beta   90.00
_cell.angle_gamma   90.00
#
_symmetry.space_group_name_H-M   'P 1'
#
loop_
_entity.id
_entity.type
_entity.pdbx_description
1 polymer ?
#
loop_
_entity_poly.entity_id
_entity_poly.type
_entity_poly.pdbx_seq_one_letter_code
_entity_poly.pdbx_strand_id
1 'polypeptide(L)'
;MKVFVHFQPKYTKDVYEGMRLRKNIKGALELNNVEIAKNSLDNYDLAHFLSIEDETKINDVLEQNIPVVFSALMCESDPVA
;
A
#
# COMPACT_ATOMS: atom_id res chain seq x y z
N MET A 1 -2.39 -6.86 -15.11
CA MET A 1 -2.02 -6.90 -13.69
C MET A 1 -2.62 -5.68 -13.02
N LYS A 2 -3.31 -5.88 -11.90
CA LYS A 2 -3.98 -4.83 -11.15
C LYS A 2 -3.52 -4.81 -9.70
N VAL A 3 -3.07 -3.66 -9.22
CA VAL A 3 -2.45 -3.51 -7.91
C VAL A 3 -3.34 -2.68 -6.99
N PHE A 4 -3.57 -3.15 -5.78
CA PHE A 4 -4.18 -2.37 -4.72
C PHE A 4 -3.09 -1.72 -3.85
N VAL A 5 -3.12 -0.40 -3.69
CA VAL A 5 -2.12 0.33 -2.88
C VAL A 5 -2.80 0.89 -1.62
N HIS A 6 -2.54 0.23 -0.50
CA HIS A 6 -3.13 0.54 0.81
C HIS A 6 -2.19 1.39 1.66
N PHE A 7 -2.75 2.45 2.24
CA PHE A 7 -2.10 3.27 3.26
C PHE A 7 -3.16 3.90 4.14
N GLN A 8 -3.07 3.65 5.45
CA GLN A 8 -3.90 4.29 6.45
C GLN A 8 -3.00 4.78 7.58
N PRO A 9 -2.56 6.05 7.56
CA PRO A 9 -1.66 6.57 8.58
C PRO A 9 -2.35 6.60 9.94
N LYS A 10 -1.68 6.07 10.97
CA LYS A 10 -2.15 6.09 12.35
C LYS A 10 -1.85 7.43 13.05
N TYR A 11 -0.72 8.05 12.72
CA TYR A 11 -0.30 9.34 13.27
C TYR A 11 -0.31 10.43 12.20
N THR A 12 -0.77 11.62 12.57
CA THR A 12 -0.86 12.79 11.68
C THR A 12 0.49 13.22 11.10
N LYS A 13 1.58 13.02 11.85
CA LYS A 13 2.95 13.34 11.40
C LYS A 13 3.37 12.52 10.16
N ASP A 14 2.90 11.29 10.05
CA ASP A 14 3.30 10.35 8.99
C ASP A 14 2.39 10.46 7.75
N VAL A 15 1.29 11.22 7.86
CA VAL A 15 0.32 11.42 6.78
C VAL A 15 0.99 12.04 5.55
N TYR A 16 1.81 13.08 5.73
CA TYR A 16 2.36 13.80 4.59
C TYR A 16 3.32 12.94 3.77
N GLU A 17 4.32 12.36 4.43
CA GLU A 17 5.35 11.57 3.77
C GLU A 17 4.79 10.26 3.20
N GLY A 18 3.97 9.54 3.96
CA GLY A 18 3.35 8.31 3.49
C GLY A 18 2.34 8.54 2.37
N MET A 19 1.58 9.65 2.39
CA MET A 19 0.70 10.00 1.26
C MET A 19 1.51 10.37 0.01
N ARG A 20 2.65 11.06 0.18
CA ARG A 20 3.57 11.36 -0.93
C ARG A 20 4.15 10.08 -1.52
N LEU A 21 4.58 9.13 -0.68
CA LEU A 21 5.06 7.82 -1.11
C LEU A 21 3.97 7.05 -1.86
N ARG A 22 2.74 7.02 -1.33
CA ARG A 22 1.60 6.38 -1.99
C ARG A 22 1.34 6.98 -3.37
N LYS A 23 1.39 8.31 -3.49
CA LYS A 23 1.24 9.01 -4.77
C LYS A 23 2.34 8.61 -5.75
N ASN A 24 3.59 8.54 -5.30
CA ASN A 24 4.72 8.15 -6.13
C ASN A 24 4.59 6.71 -6.62
N ILE A 25 4.18 5.78 -5.76
CA ILE A 25 3.93 4.37 -6.15
C ILE A 25 2.84 4.31 -7.21
N LYS A 26 1.70 4.99 -6.99
CA LYS A 26 0.61 5.03 -7.99
C LYS A 26 1.07 5.62 -9.32
N GLY A 27 1.81 6.73 -9.29
CA GLY A 27 2.38 7.33 -10.49
C GLY A 27 3.35 6.39 -11.22
N ALA A 28 4.18 5.65 -10.48
CA ALA A 28 5.08 4.65 -11.07
C ALA A 28 4.31 3.49 -11.72
N LEU A 29 3.22 3.01 -11.10
CA LEU A 29 2.35 1.99 -11.68
C LEU A 29 1.69 2.48 -12.97
N GLU A 30 1.14 3.70 -12.96
CA GLU A 30 0.52 4.33 -14.12
C GLU A 30 1.51 4.49 -15.29
N LEU A 31 2.75 4.94 -15.01
CA LEU A 31 3.81 5.08 -16.02
C LEU A 31 4.20 3.75 -16.68
N ASN A 32 3.97 2.63 -16.00
CA ASN A 32 4.23 1.29 -16.51
C ASN A 32 2.95 0.60 -17.03
N ASN A 33 1.85 1.34 -17.22
CA ASN A 33 0.55 0.82 -17.66
C ASN A 33 0.00 -0.31 -16.75
N VAL A 34 0.28 -0.25 -15.45
CA VAL A 34 -0.27 -1.17 -14.46
C VAL A 34 -1.57 -0.59 -13.91
N GLU A 35 -2.64 -1.38 -13.90
CA GLU A 35 -3.94 -0.93 -13.40
C GLU A 35 -3.93 -0.82 -11.87
N ILE A 36 -4.68 0.15 -11.34
CA ILE A 36 -4.79 0.39 -9.90
C ILE A 36 -6.21 0.12 -9.44
N ALA A 37 -6.37 -0.72 -8.41
CA ALA A 37 -7.65 -0.93 -7.75
C ALA A 37 -8.08 0.31 -6.97
N LYS A 38 -9.37 0.66 -7.03
CA LYS A 38 -9.89 1.86 -6.39
C LYS A 38 -10.14 1.65 -4.90
N ASN A 39 -10.56 0.44 -4.53
CA ASN A 39 -10.87 0.04 -3.17
C ASN A 39 -10.48 -1.43 -2.95
N SER A 40 -10.55 -1.89 -1.70
CA SER A 40 -10.17 -3.26 -1.30
C SER A 40 -11.19 -4.34 -1.70
N LEU A 41 -12.37 -3.95 -2.21
CA LEU A 41 -13.42 -4.85 -2.68
C LEU A 41 -13.34 -5.10 -4.19
N ASP A 42 -12.61 -4.25 -4.92
CA ASP A 42 -12.30 -4.50 -6.33
C ASP A 42 -11.43 -5.76 -6.45
N ASN A 43 -11.53 -6.46 -7.58
CA ASN A 43 -10.54 -7.49 -7.90
C ASN A 43 -9.16 -6.84 -8.15
N TYR A 44 -8.11 -7.41 -7.56
CA TYR A 44 -6.70 -7.09 -7.79
C TYR A 44 -5.84 -8.36 -7.68
N ASP A 45 -4.69 -8.33 -8.35
CA ASP A 45 -3.75 -9.44 -8.40
C ASP A 45 -2.67 -9.35 -7.32
N LEU A 46 -2.46 -8.15 -6.75
CA LEU A 46 -1.41 -7.87 -5.77
C LEU A 46 -1.82 -6.71 -4.86
N ALA A 47 -1.50 -6.82 -3.57
CA ALA A 47 -1.70 -5.74 -2.61
C ALA A 47 -0.35 -5.20 -2.12
N HIS A 48 -0.16 -3.89 -2.22
CA HIS A 48 1.00 -3.17 -1.73
C HIS A 48 0.60 -2.34 -0.51
N PHE A 49 1.18 -2.69 0.64
CA PHE A 49 1.01 -1.97 1.90
C PHE A 49 2.21 -1.08 2.16
N LEU A 50 1.94 0.16 2.54
CA LEU A 50 2.99 1.12 2.90
C LEU A 50 3.44 0.98 4.36
N SER A 51 2.64 0.34 5.20
CA SER A 51 2.95 0.08 6.60
C SER A 51 2.48 -1.33 6.98
N ILE A 52 3.23 -1.99 7.86
CA ILE A 52 2.86 -3.29 8.43
C ILE A 52 1.84 -3.18 9.57
N GLU A 53 1.57 -1.96 10.05
CA GLU A 53 0.66 -1.74 11.18
C GLU A 53 -0.81 -2.11 10.88
N ASP A 54 -1.18 -2.24 9.60
CA ASP A 54 -2.52 -2.62 9.15
C ASP A 54 -2.68 -4.16 9.06
N GLU A 55 -2.26 -4.88 10.11
CA GLU A 55 -2.25 -6.36 10.19
C GLU A 55 -3.60 -7.00 9.81
N THR A 56 -4.72 -6.42 10.25
CA THR A 56 -6.06 -6.96 9.93
C THR A 56 -6.30 -7.02 8.43
N LYS A 57 -6.01 -5.93 7.70
CA LYS A 57 -6.18 -5.89 6.25
C LYS A 57 -5.19 -6.78 5.52
N ILE A 58 -3.98 -6.93 6.06
CA ILE A 58 -2.97 -7.84 5.51
C ILE A 58 -3.50 -9.28 5.59
N ASN A 59 -4.02 -9.69 6.75
CA ASN A 59 -4.57 -11.03 6.94
C ASN A 59 -5.76 -11.29 6.00
N ASP A 60 -6.68 -10.33 5.85
CA ASP A 60 -7.81 -10.45 4.90
C ASP A 60 -7.36 -10.72 3.46
N VAL A 61 -6.25 -10.10 3.03
CA VAL A 61 -5.68 -10.29 1.69
C VAL A 61 -4.99 -11.64 1.57
N LEU A 62 -4.27 -12.07 2.60
CA LEU A 62 -3.60 -13.38 2.64
C LEU A 62 -4.62 -14.52 2.61
N GLU A 63 -5.76 -14.40 3.29
CA GLU A 63 -6.85 -15.37 3.24
C GLU A 63 -7.43 -15.55 1.84
N GLN A 64 -7.34 -14.52 0.99
CA GLN A 64 -7.75 -14.55 -0.41
C GLN A 64 -6.67 -15.14 -1.34
N ASN A 65 -5.54 -15.60 -0.79
CA ASN A 65 -4.35 -16.05 -1.54
C ASN A 65 -3.79 -14.99 -2.49
N ILE A 66 -3.98 -13.70 -2.18
CA ILE A 66 -3.43 -12.61 -2.96
C ILE A 66 -2.02 -12.28 -2.43
N PRO A 67 -1.00 -12.16 -3.29
CA PRO A 67 0.35 -11.80 -2.86
C PRO A 67 0.39 -10.38 -2.27
N VAL A 68 1.13 -10.25 -1.17
CA VAL A 68 1.30 -9.00 -0.42
C VAL A 68 2.75 -8.52 -0.53
N VAL A 69 2.91 -7.23 -0.83
CA VAL A 69 4.21 -6.53 -0.88
C VAL A 69 4.20 -5.38 0.12
N PHE A 70 5.34 -5.14 0.76
CA PHE A 70 5.52 -4.06 1.72
C PHE A 70 6.54 -3.03 1.23
N SER A 71 6.29 -1.78 1.56
CA SER A 71 7.35 -0.76 1.51
C SER A 71 8.30 -0.98 2.69
N ALA A 72 9.60 -0.91 2.44
CA ALA A 72 10.61 -1.07 3.49
C ALA A 72 10.56 0.06 4.53
N LEU A 73 10.18 1.27 4.10
CA LEU A 73 10.04 2.46 4.94
C LEU A 73 8.79 3.23 4.49
N MET A 74 7.97 3.69 5.43
CA MET A 74 6.81 4.52 5.12
C MET A 74 7.14 6.03 5.12
N CYS A 75 8.14 6.43 5.91
CA CYS A 75 8.62 7.80 6.07
C CYS A 75 10.11 7.82 6.45
N GLU A 76 10.76 8.98 6.36
CA GLU A 76 12.19 9.12 6.70
C GLU A 76 12.46 8.92 8.20
N SER A 77 11.42 9.11 9.02
CA SER A 77 11.44 8.96 10.47
C SER A 77 10.62 7.75 10.95
N ASP A 78 10.52 6.72 10.11
CA ASP A 78 9.70 5.53 10.40
C ASP A 78 10.21 4.87 11.71
N PRO A 79 9.38 4.78 12.77
CA PRO A 79 9.80 4.21 14.04
C PRO A 79 10.07 2.71 13.97
N VAL A 80 9.71 2.05 12.87
CA VAL A 80 9.90 0.62 12.63
C VAL A 80 11.09 0.34 11.69
N ALA A 81 11.78 1.39 11.22
CA ALA A 81 13.00 1.30 10.40
C ALA A 81 14.18 0.64 11.13
#